data_AF-A0A2H0K6M8-F1
#
_entry.id   AF-A0A2H0K6M8-F1
#
_cell.length_a   1.000
_cell.length_b   1.000
_cell.length_c   1.000
_cell.angle_alpha   90.00
_cell.angle_beta   90.00
_cell.angle_gamma   90.00
#
_symmetry.space_group_name_H-M   'P 1'
#
loop_
_entity.id
_entity.type
_entity.pdbx_description
1 polymer ?
#
loop_
_entity_poly.entity_id
_entity_poly.type
_entity_poly.pdbx_seq_one_letter_code
_entity_poly.pdbx_strand_id
1 'polypeptide(L)'
;MRNRTVLFATIVMFAIFAPTGEAEAQFTPTGVCGPQPTMTFSGTGIPNSAVMTNSNAADLGVTLGLTATARFSNPTVTNIACSFFASPGTDVNPPSPADPYARWNFGWFIGGVNATMYRYTLYYDFNPALNNADYGFLLMAQGQDSWNLGMNFLSPPSVLPGVIFPPTYGPFDPNAVGKYTFALQALDDQDNIVASSVIDVATFSAVPEPATMGLLATGLIGLMGVTWWRKRKVEIS
;
A
#
# COMPACT_ATOMS: atom_id res chain seq x y z
N MET A 1 -57.53 -33.06 -50.73
CA MET A 1 -56.14 -32.55 -50.82
C MET A 1 -55.81 -31.90 -49.49
N ARG A 2 -54.85 -32.42 -48.74
CA ARG A 2 -54.59 -32.04 -47.34
C ARG A 2 -53.20 -31.39 -47.28
N ASN A 3 -53.16 -30.06 -47.25
CA ASN A 3 -51.90 -29.30 -47.16
C ASN A 3 -51.24 -29.54 -45.80
N ARG A 4 -50.00 -30.05 -45.84
CA ARG A 4 -49.14 -30.19 -44.66
C ARG A 4 -48.18 -29.02 -44.61
N THR A 5 -48.46 -28.06 -43.73
CA THR A 5 -47.55 -26.96 -43.42
C THR A 5 -46.42 -27.48 -42.54
N VAL A 6 -45.19 -27.46 -43.05
CA VAL A 6 -43.98 -27.82 -42.30
C VAL A 6 -43.43 -26.54 -41.66
N LEU A 7 -43.52 -26.43 -40.34
CA LEU A 7 -42.87 -25.37 -39.56
C LEU A 7 -41.39 -25.73 -39.38
N PHE A 8 -40.49 -24.92 -39.94
CA PHE A 8 -39.07 -24.96 -39.59
C PHE A 8 -38.84 -24.08 -38.36
N ALA A 9 -38.46 -24.70 -37.25
CA ALA A 9 -38.05 -23.99 -36.04
C ALA A 9 -36.59 -23.56 -36.18
N THR A 10 -36.35 -22.27 -36.42
CA THR A 10 -35.01 -21.67 -36.41
C THR A 10 -34.54 -21.53 -34.97
N ILE A 11 -33.58 -22.34 -34.55
CA ILE A 11 -32.92 -22.22 -33.25
C ILE A 11 -31.89 -21.10 -33.35
N VAL A 12 -32.18 -19.93 -32.78
CA VAL A 12 -31.21 -18.85 -32.62
C VAL A 12 -30.37 -19.16 -31.37
N MET A 13 -29.14 -19.61 -31.59
CA MET A 13 -28.18 -19.89 -30.51
C MET A 13 -27.54 -18.56 -30.08
N PHE A 14 -27.93 -18.04 -28.92
CA PHE A 14 -27.27 -16.88 -28.31
C PHE A 14 -25.99 -17.36 -27.61
N ALA A 15 -24.82 -17.05 -28.19
CA ALA A 15 -23.55 -17.22 -27.53
C ALA A 15 -23.42 -16.13 -26.45
N ILE A 16 -23.48 -16.52 -25.18
CA ILE A 16 -23.18 -15.64 -24.06
C ILE A 16 -21.65 -15.49 -24.01
N PHE A 17 -21.14 -14.38 -24.54
CA PHE A 17 -19.77 -13.96 -24.29
C PHE A 17 -19.71 -13.42 -22.86
N ALA A 18 -19.14 -14.20 -21.94
CA ALA A 18 -18.70 -13.65 -20.66
C ALA A 18 -17.49 -12.75 -20.96
N PRO A 19 -17.50 -11.45 -20.59
CA PRO A 19 -16.31 -10.64 -20.69
C PRO A 19 -15.25 -11.26 -19.77
N THR A 20 -14.15 -11.73 -20.35
CA THR A 20 -12.94 -11.99 -19.59
C THR A 20 -12.38 -10.63 -19.21
N GLY A 21 -12.76 -10.13 -18.04
CA GLY A 21 -12.10 -8.96 -17.47
C GLY A 21 -10.61 -9.29 -17.36
N GLU A 22 -9.77 -8.52 -18.03
CA GLU A 22 -8.34 -8.56 -17.80
C GLU A 22 -8.13 -8.18 -16.34
N ALA A 23 -7.55 -9.08 -15.54
CA ALA A 23 -7.19 -8.74 -14.18
C ALA A 23 -6.08 -7.69 -14.26
N GLU A 24 -6.39 -6.46 -13.87
CA GLU A 24 -5.38 -5.41 -13.77
C GLU A 24 -4.27 -5.89 -12.81
N ALA A 25 -3.01 -5.65 -13.21
CA ALA A 25 -1.87 -6.13 -12.47
C ALA A 25 -1.79 -5.41 -11.13
N GLN A 26 -1.79 -6.16 -10.04
CA GLN A 26 -1.62 -5.60 -8.70
C GLN A 26 -0.17 -5.22 -8.46
N PHE A 27 0.02 -4.08 -7.81
CA PHE A 27 1.32 -3.70 -7.31
C PHE A 27 1.69 -4.56 -6.10
N THR A 28 2.75 -5.35 -6.24
CA THR A 28 3.41 -6.02 -5.12
C THR A 28 4.55 -5.15 -4.61
N PRO A 29 4.74 -5.02 -3.27
CA PRO A 29 5.90 -4.36 -2.70
C PRO A 29 7.19 -4.84 -3.37
N THR A 30 7.95 -3.90 -3.92
CA THR A 30 9.17 -4.18 -4.68
C THR A 30 10.19 -3.08 -4.46
N GLY A 31 11.47 -3.46 -4.49
CA GLY A 31 12.59 -2.59 -4.19
C GLY A 31 13.56 -3.18 -3.17
N VAL A 32 14.39 -2.31 -2.61
CA VAL A 32 15.33 -2.57 -1.54
C VAL A 32 14.93 -1.71 -0.35
N CYS A 33 14.65 -2.36 0.78
CA CYS A 33 14.30 -1.68 2.02
C CYS A 33 15.56 -1.36 2.83
N GLY A 34 15.70 -0.12 3.29
CA GLY A 34 16.80 0.24 4.17
C GLY A 34 16.81 1.71 4.62
N PRO A 35 17.81 2.10 5.43
CA PRO A 35 17.98 3.47 5.85
C PRO A 35 18.47 4.36 4.68
N GLN A 36 17.88 5.54 4.55
CA GLN A 36 18.21 6.54 3.53
C GLN A 36 18.42 7.92 4.20
N PRO A 37 19.56 8.16 4.88
CA PRO A 37 19.77 9.33 5.72
C PRO A 37 19.74 10.67 4.95
N THR A 38 19.91 10.64 3.63
CA THR A 38 19.87 11.82 2.75
C THR A 38 18.46 12.20 2.30
N MET A 39 17.47 11.32 2.47
CA MET A 39 16.08 11.58 2.14
C MET A 39 15.38 12.17 3.37
N THR A 40 15.00 13.44 3.29
CA THR A 40 14.39 14.19 4.40
C THR A 40 12.87 14.31 4.26
N PHE A 41 12.32 13.98 3.09
CA PHE A 41 10.89 14.07 2.77
C PHE A 41 10.32 15.47 3.08
N SER A 42 11.14 16.49 2.85
CA SER A 42 10.82 17.92 3.04
C SER A 42 10.42 18.33 4.47
N GLY A 43 10.72 17.51 5.48
CA GLY A 43 10.40 17.80 6.88
C GLY A 43 11.58 17.60 7.83
N THR A 44 11.50 18.24 9.00
CA THR A 44 12.37 17.92 10.13
C THR A 44 11.75 16.81 10.97
N GLY A 45 12.56 15.84 11.41
CA GLY A 45 12.11 14.78 12.30
C GLY A 45 11.30 13.65 11.65
N ILE A 46 11.21 13.60 10.32
CA ILE A 46 10.64 12.46 9.59
C ILE A 46 11.68 11.32 9.58
N PRO A 47 11.38 10.15 10.18
CA PRO A 47 12.31 9.03 10.16
C PRO A 47 12.59 8.56 8.73
N ASN A 48 13.86 8.28 8.44
CA ASN A 48 14.32 7.72 7.17
C ASN A 48 15.11 6.42 7.35
N SER A 49 14.88 5.72 8.47
CA SER A 49 15.50 4.42 8.78
C SER A 49 14.89 3.26 8.00
N ALA A 50 13.67 3.43 7.46
CA ALA A 50 12.96 2.45 6.66
C ALA A 50 12.36 3.12 5.42
N VAL A 51 13.07 3.02 4.29
CA VAL A 51 12.64 3.54 3.00
C VAL A 51 12.77 2.43 1.96
N MET A 52 11.70 2.23 1.18
CA MET A 52 11.72 1.37 0.01
C MET A 52 12.29 2.13 -1.18
N THR A 53 13.40 1.66 -1.74
CA THR A 53 13.99 2.24 -2.95
C THR A 53 13.96 1.28 -4.14
N ASN A 54 13.90 1.76 -5.37
CA ASN A 54 14.02 0.90 -6.56
C ASN A 54 15.37 0.13 -6.57
N SER A 55 15.34 -1.14 -7.01
CA SER A 55 16.50 -2.04 -6.92
C SER A 55 17.66 -1.69 -7.85
N ASN A 56 17.40 -0.92 -8.90
CA ASN A 56 18.34 -0.55 -9.96
C ASN A 56 18.79 0.92 -9.89
N ALA A 57 18.71 1.53 -8.70
CA ALA A 57 18.96 2.97 -8.54
C ALA A 57 20.34 3.43 -9.01
N ALA A 58 21.38 2.65 -8.71
CA ALA A 58 22.76 2.96 -9.12
C ALA A 58 22.95 2.84 -10.64
N ASP A 59 22.38 1.81 -11.25
CA ASP A 59 22.55 1.51 -12.68
C ASP A 59 21.86 2.54 -13.56
N LEU A 60 20.65 2.95 -13.17
CA LEU A 60 19.86 3.92 -13.94
C LEU A 60 20.20 5.38 -13.60
N GLY A 61 20.91 5.62 -12.49
CA GLY A 61 21.16 6.96 -11.98
C GLY A 61 19.90 7.69 -11.50
N VAL A 62 18.82 6.95 -11.20
CA VAL A 62 17.55 7.48 -10.66
C VAL A 62 17.13 6.67 -9.44
N THR A 63 16.80 7.37 -8.37
CA THR A 63 16.34 6.81 -7.11
C THR A 63 14.90 7.24 -6.86
N LEU A 64 14.02 6.25 -6.74
CA LEU A 64 12.64 6.37 -6.28
C LEU A 64 12.60 5.88 -4.84
N GLY A 65 12.08 6.70 -3.92
CA GLY A 65 11.97 6.35 -2.51
C GLY A 65 10.52 6.48 -2.02
N LEU A 66 10.06 5.50 -1.25
CA LEU A 66 8.76 5.54 -0.58
C LEU A 66 8.92 5.13 0.90
N THR A 67 8.20 5.80 1.78
CA THR A 67 8.14 5.46 3.21
C THR A 67 6.78 5.83 3.80
N ALA A 68 6.48 5.31 4.99
CA ALA A 68 5.36 5.78 5.79
C ALA A 68 5.81 6.10 7.22
N THR A 69 5.29 7.19 7.77
CA THR A 69 5.72 7.72 9.07
C THR A 69 4.54 8.19 9.90
N ALA A 70 4.71 8.23 11.22
CA ALA A 70 3.70 8.84 12.09
C ALA A 70 3.66 10.35 11.84
N ARG A 71 2.46 10.93 11.87
CA ARG A 71 2.31 12.38 11.80
C ARG A 71 2.43 12.98 13.19
N PHE A 72 3.38 13.89 13.40
CA PHE A 72 3.61 14.53 14.70
C PHE A 72 3.75 13.49 15.84
N SER A 73 2.96 13.64 16.91
CA SER A 73 2.94 12.78 18.10
C SER A 73 1.91 11.64 18.04
N ASN A 74 1.41 11.29 16.85
CA ASN A 74 0.52 10.14 16.69
C ASN A 74 1.25 8.80 16.94
N PRO A 75 0.49 7.70 17.14
CA PRO A 75 1.08 6.38 17.30
C PRO A 75 2.12 6.08 16.21
N THR A 76 3.25 5.52 16.63
CA THR A 76 4.38 5.23 15.75
C THR A 76 3.98 4.27 14.63
N VAL A 77 4.27 4.64 13.38
CA VAL A 77 4.23 3.71 12.26
C VAL A 77 5.39 2.74 12.40
N THR A 78 5.09 1.44 12.39
CA THR A 78 6.10 0.38 12.45
C THR A 78 6.25 -0.28 11.08
N ASN A 79 7.29 -1.06 10.87
CA ASN A 79 7.50 -1.75 9.60
C ASN A 79 8.19 -3.11 9.76
N ILE A 80 7.95 -4.00 8.80
CA ILE A 80 8.71 -5.24 8.61
C ILE A 80 9.11 -5.27 7.13
N ALA A 81 10.40 -5.17 6.83
CA ALA A 81 10.92 -5.12 5.46
C ALA A 81 10.20 -4.09 4.55
N CYS A 82 9.86 -2.92 5.11
CA CYS A 82 9.14 -1.83 4.44
C CYS A 82 7.69 -2.17 4.02
N SER A 83 7.10 -3.22 4.58
CA SER A 83 5.64 -3.26 4.80
C SER A 83 5.33 -2.46 6.06
N PHE A 84 4.53 -1.41 5.93
CA PHE A 84 4.27 -0.45 7.02
C PHE A 84 2.95 -0.73 7.73
N PHE A 85 2.91 -0.43 9.02
CA PHE A 85 1.76 -0.66 9.89
C PHE A 85 1.41 0.63 10.62
N ALA A 86 0.19 1.13 10.42
CA ALA A 86 -0.27 2.37 11.01
C ALA A 86 -1.59 2.17 11.78
N SER A 87 -1.85 3.03 12.76
CA SER A 87 -3.16 3.09 13.40
C SER A 87 -4.14 3.88 12.52
N PRO A 88 -5.37 3.38 12.28
CA PRO A 88 -6.41 4.17 11.65
C PRO A 88 -6.83 5.32 12.59
N GLY A 89 -7.53 6.27 12.00
CA GLY A 89 -8.13 7.41 12.65
C GLY A 89 -7.64 8.74 12.09
N THR A 90 -8.41 9.77 12.40
CA THR A 90 -8.04 11.14 12.12
C THR A 90 -7.07 11.68 13.17
N ASP A 91 -6.13 12.52 12.75
CA ASP A 91 -5.24 13.25 13.63
C ASP A 91 -6.00 14.39 14.32
N VAL A 92 -5.92 14.41 15.65
CA VAL A 92 -6.56 15.41 16.51
C VAL A 92 -5.55 16.36 17.13
N ASN A 93 -4.26 16.22 16.82
CA ASN A 93 -3.20 17.04 17.38
C ASN A 93 -3.07 18.37 16.61
N PRO A 94 -3.05 19.52 17.31
CA PRO A 94 -2.70 20.80 16.70
C PRO A 94 -1.29 20.75 16.06
N PRO A 95 -1.04 21.46 14.94
CA PRO A 95 -1.89 22.47 14.30
C PRO A 95 -2.91 21.90 13.30
N SER A 96 -3.09 20.57 13.26
CA SER A 96 -3.99 19.98 12.28
C SER A 96 -5.44 20.38 12.52
N PRO A 97 -6.18 20.82 11.48
CA PRO A 97 -7.62 20.68 11.48
C PRO A 97 -7.97 19.21 11.73
N ALA A 98 -8.93 18.93 12.60
CA ALA A 98 -9.28 17.56 13.01
C ALA A 98 -9.95 16.72 11.92
N ASP A 99 -10.05 17.22 10.68
CA ASP A 99 -10.74 16.59 9.54
C ASP A 99 -10.13 17.11 8.22
N PRO A 100 -9.64 16.26 7.28
CA PRO A 100 -9.67 14.79 7.21
C PRO A 100 -8.28 14.14 7.38
N TYR A 101 -7.36 14.77 8.09
CA TYR A 101 -5.95 14.33 8.13
C TYR A 101 -5.74 13.00 8.86
N ALA A 102 -5.07 12.02 8.23
CA ALA A 102 -4.73 10.75 8.87
C ALA A 102 -3.68 10.92 9.99
N ARG A 103 -3.58 9.92 10.87
CA ARG A 103 -2.52 9.83 11.90
C ARG A 103 -1.11 9.55 11.36
N TRP A 104 -0.97 9.27 10.07
CA TRP A 104 0.27 8.89 9.42
C TRP A 104 0.42 9.59 8.06
N ASN A 105 1.66 9.68 7.58
CA ASN A 105 2.02 10.24 6.28
C ASN A 105 2.60 9.14 5.42
N PHE A 106 2.52 9.30 4.10
CA PHE A 106 3.50 8.68 3.23
C PHE A 106 4.51 9.73 2.75
N GLY A 107 5.76 9.32 2.61
CA GLY A 107 6.83 10.13 2.05
C GLY A 107 7.23 9.59 0.69
N TRP A 108 7.56 10.49 -0.23
CA TRP A 108 8.09 10.14 -1.54
C TRP A 108 9.38 10.91 -1.84
N PHE A 109 10.24 10.29 -2.64
CA PHE A 109 11.50 10.85 -3.10
C PHE A 109 11.73 10.46 -4.56
N ILE A 110 12.11 11.41 -5.39
CA ILE A 110 12.53 11.26 -6.78
C ILE A 110 13.79 12.10 -6.97
N GLY A 111 14.93 11.45 -7.21
CA GLY A 111 16.19 12.14 -7.42
C GLY A 111 17.24 11.25 -8.09
N GLY A 112 18.48 11.74 -8.20
CA GLY A 112 19.58 11.05 -8.87
C GLY A 112 20.11 11.83 -10.07
N VAL A 113 21.29 11.44 -10.56
CA VAL A 113 22.01 12.15 -11.64
C VAL A 113 21.26 12.13 -12.98
N ASN A 114 20.42 11.11 -13.20
CA ASN A 114 19.64 10.92 -14.42
C ASN A 114 18.15 11.18 -14.19
N ALA A 115 17.76 11.78 -13.06
CA ALA A 115 16.34 11.95 -12.74
C ALA A 115 15.58 12.85 -13.74
N THR A 116 16.27 13.69 -14.51
CA THR A 116 15.66 14.50 -15.57
C THR A 116 15.38 13.73 -16.87
N MET A 117 15.83 12.47 -16.99
CA MET A 117 15.68 11.66 -18.19
C MET A 117 14.38 10.85 -18.21
N TYR A 118 13.59 10.88 -17.12
CA TYR A 118 12.43 10.03 -16.96
C TYR A 118 11.18 10.84 -16.60
N ARG A 119 10.02 10.26 -16.90
CA ARG A 119 8.72 10.72 -16.40
C ARG A 119 8.34 9.90 -15.17
N TYR A 120 7.63 10.51 -14.23
CA TYR A 120 7.28 9.86 -12.97
C TYR A 120 5.79 9.80 -12.77
N THR A 121 5.31 8.66 -12.27
CA THR A 121 3.91 8.47 -11.95
C THR A 121 3.79 7.82 -10.58
N LEU A 122 2.99 8.45 -9.71
CA LEU A 122 2.59 7.90 -8.43
C LEU A 122 1.21 7.28 -8.59
N TYR A 123 1.12 5.97 -8.44
CA TYR A 123 -0.12 5.23 -8.30
C TYR A 123 -0.49 5.10 -6.82
N TYR A 124 -1.79 5.16 -6.53
CA TYR A 124 -2.31 5.03 -5.19
C TYR A 124 -3.63 4.25 -5.17
N ASP A 125 -3.81 3.44 -4.13
CA ASP A 125 -5.03 2.72 -3.82
C ASP A 125 -5.61 3.17 -2.48
N PHE A 126 -6.81 3.78 -2.49
CA PHE A 126 -7.52 4.16 -1.26
C PHE A 126 -8.64 3.21 -0.88
N ASN A 127 -8.88 2.16 -1.67
CA ASN A 127 -9.82 1.14 -1.28
C ASN A 127 -9.13 0.26 -0.23
N PRO A 128 -9.60 0.24 1.03
CA PRO A 128 -8.99 -0.59 2.07
C PRO A 128 -9.17 -2.09 1.81
N ALA A 129 -10.06 -2.48 0.88
CA ALA A 129 -10.28 -3.86 0.51
C ALA A 129 -9.02 -4.48 -0.11
N LEU A 130 -8.76 -5.75 0.25
CA LEU A 130 -7.65 -6.49 -0.35
C LEU A 130 -7.86 -6.64 -1.85
N ASN A 131 -6.75 -6.62 -2.59
CA ASN A 131 -6.69 -7.00 -4.00
C ASN A 131 -7.48 -6.10 -4.95
N ASN A 132 -7.54 -4.80 -4.66
CA ASN A 132 -8.03 -3.83 -5.63
C ASN A 132 -7.00 -3.65 -6.76
N ALA A 133 -7.50 -3.53 -7.97
CA ALA A 133 -6.69 -3.39 -9.17
C ALA A 133 -6.92 -2.03 -9.88
N ASP A 134 -7.96 -1.32 -9.47
CA ASP A 134 -8.23 0.06 -9.88
C ASP A 134 -7.32 0.99 -9.09
N TYR A 135 -6.35 1.62 -9.74
CA TYR A 135 -5.43 2.58 -9.12
C TYR A 135 -5.67 3.97 -9.67
N GLY A 136 -5.75 4.95 -8.78
CA GLY A 136 -5.60 6.34 -9.17
C GLY A 136 -4.13 6.63 -9.47
N PHE A 137 -3.85 7.64 -10.29
CA PHE A 137 -2.48 8.09 -10.51
C PHE A 137 -2.31 9.59 -10.61
N LEU A 138 -1.09 10.04 -10.29
CA LEU A 138 -0.63 11.42 -10.32
C LEU A 138 0.70 11.49 -11.06
N LEU A 139 0.82 12.43 -12.00
CA LEU A 139 2.12 12.77 -12.61
C LEU A 139 2.98 13.54 -11.59
N MET A 140 4.21 13.06 -11.39
CA MET A 140 5.12 13.60 -10.38
C MET A 140 6.28 14.37 -11.01
N ALA A 141 6.68 15.46 -10.36
CA ALA A 141 7.95 16.11 -10.63
C ALA A 141 9.05 15.53 -9.73
N GLN A 142 10.31 15.76 -10.10
CA GLN A 142 11.44 15.44 -9.22
C GLN A 142 11.36 16.23 -7.92
N GLY A 143 11.90 15.66 -6.84
CA GLY A 143 11.88 16.27 -5.53
C GLY A 143 11.59 15.25 -4.44
N GLN A 144 11.12 15.73 -3.31
CA GLN A 144 10.70 14.88 -2.21
C GLN A 144 9.64 15.62 -1.41
N ASP A 145 8.73 14.90 -0.80
CA ASP A 145 7.76 15.47 0.11
C ASP A 145 7.19 14.40 1.06
N SER A 146 6.49 14.86 2.09
CA SER A 146 5.72 14.02 2.99
C SER A 146 4.29 14.50 3.05
N TRP A 147 3.39 13.62 2.64
CA TRP A 147 1.99 13.94 2.47
C TRP A 147 1.17 13.30 3.59
N ASN A 148 0.70 14.15 4.49
CA ASN A 148 -0.36 13.83 5.43
C ASN A 148 -1.65 14.37 4.87
N LEU A 149 -2.56 13.53 4.45
CA LEU A 149 -3.66 14.02 3.67
C LEU A 149 -4.89 13.25 4.08
N GLY A 150 -5.97 13.97 4.34
CA GLY A 150 -7.28 13.41 4.07
C GLY A 150 -7.55 13.25 2.58
N MET A 151 -6.53 12.80 1.80
CA MET A 151 -6.24 12.68 0.35
C MET A 151 -7.32 13.12 -0.65
N ASN A 152 -8.08 14.14 -0.29
CA ASN A 152 -9.23 14.61 -1.02
C ASN A 152 -8.81 15.28 -2.33
N PHE A 153 -7.61 15.85 -2.39
CA PHE A 153 -7.07 16.37 -3.64
C PHE A 153 -6.79 15.29 -4.70
N LEU A 154 -6.57 14.05 -4.26
CA LEU A 154 -6.39 12.89 -5.15
C LEU A 154 -7.74 12.26 -5.53
N SER A 155 -8.83 12.66 -4.87
CA SER A 155 -10.18 12.17 -5.16
C SER A 155 -11.01 13.18 -5.97
N PRO A 156 -12.05 12.75 -6.69
CA PRO A 156 -12.99 13.66 -7.31
C PRO A 156 -13.67 14.56 -6.26
N PRO A 157 -13.95 15.85 -6.54
CA PRO A 157 -13.83 16.55 -7.82
C PRO A 157 -12.49 17.32 -7.99
N SER A 158 -11.51 17.12 -7.11
CA SER A 158 -10.24 17.87 -7.09
C SER A 158 -9.26 17.49 -8.20
N VAL A 159 -9.79 17.07 -9.35
CA VAL A 159 -9.02 16.69 -10.54
C VAL A 159 -8.37 17.91 -11.15
N LEU A 160 -7.04 18.03 -11.03
CA LEU A 160 -6.24 18.82 -11.96
C LEU A 160 -6.24 18.07 -13.30
N PRO A 161 -6.96 18.54 -14.33
CA PRO A 161 -7.11 17.80 -15.58
C PRO A 161 -5.74 17.52 -16.21
N GLY A 162 -5.50 16.27 -16.58
CA GLY A 162 -4.24 15.82 -17.18
C GLY A 162 -3.09 15.58 -16.20
N VAL A 163 -3.30 15.80 -14.90
CA VAL A 163 -2.30 15.56 -13.85
C VAL A 163 -2.76 14.49 -12.87
N ILE A 164 -4.04 14.52 -12.48
CA ILE A 164 -4.66 13.57 -11.54
C ILE A 164 -5.74 12.78 -12.25
N PHE A 165 -5.63 11.46 -12.18
CA PHE A 165 -6.60 10.52 -12.68
C PHE A 165 -7.13 9.73 -11.49
N PRO A 166 -8.33 10.07 -11.00
CA PRO A 166 -8.86 9.45 -9.81
C PRO A 166 -9.36 8.03 -10.13
N PRO A 167 -9.33 7.14 -9.13
CA PRO A 167 -9.92 5.81 -9.22
C PRO A 167 -11.46 5.89 -9.21
N THR A 168 -12.13 4.76 -9.43
CA THR A 168 -13.61 4.68 -9.43
C THR A 168 -14.24 4.63 -8.04
N TYR A 169 -13.44 4.41 -6.99
CA TYR A 169 -13.92 4.36 -5.60
C TYR A 169 -13.91 5.74 -4.91
N GLY A 170 -14.46 5.77 -3.68
CA GLY A 170 -14.61 6.96 -2.88
C GLY A 170 -13.28 7.61 -2.44
N PRO A 171 -13.33 8.79 -1.81
CA PRO A 171 -12.15 9.43 -1.25
C PRO A 171 -11.50 8.55 -0.17
N PHE A 172 -10.23 8.83 0.12
CA PHE A 172 -9.52 8.22 1.23
C PHE A 172 -10.27 8.38 2.55
N ASP A 173 -10.40 7.29 3.31
CA ASP A 173 -10.99 7.29 4.65
C ASP A 173 -9.91 7.00 5.70
N PRO A 174 -9.51 7.99 6.53
CA PRO A 174 -8.49 7.79 7.54
C PRO A 174 -8.91 6.77 8.61
N ASN A 175 -10.21 6.50 8.78
CA ASN A 175 -10.75 5.58 9.78
C ASN A 175 -10.86 4.14 9.28
N ALA A 176 -10.73 3.91 7.97
CA ALA A 176 -10.87 2.58 7.42
C ALA A 176 -9.66 1.68 7.76
N VAL A 177 -9.98 0.47 8.18
CA VAL A 177 -9.06 -0.64 8.41
C VAL A 177 -8.86 -1.38 7.10
N GLY A 178 -7.62 -1.56 6.68
CA GLY A 178 -7.30 -2.22 5.42
C GLY A 178 -5.87 -2.02 4.98
N LYS A 179 -5.63 -2.11 3.67
CA LYS A 179 -4.31 -1.92 3.08
C LYS A 179 -4.36 -0.81 2.03
N TYR A 180 -3.48 0.17 2.17
CA TYR A 180 -3.26 1.23 1.19
C TYR A 180 -1.98 0.95 0.43
N THR A 181 -2.03 1.02 -0.89
CA THR A 181 -0.87 0.72 -1.75
C THR A 181 -0.40 2.00 -2.42
N PHE A 182 0.91 2.24 -2.40
CA PHE A 182 1.54 3.33 -3.14
C PHE A 182 2.65 2.76 -4.02
N ALA A 183 2.61 3.10 -5.32
CA ALA A 183 3.63 2.69 -6.26
C ALA A 183 4.16 3.91 -7.01
N LEU A 184 5.46 4.12 -6.94
CA LEU A 184 6.15 5.18 -7.65
C LEU A 184 6.95 4.55 -8.79
N GLN A 185 6.70 5.00 -10.01
CA GLN A 185 7.33 4.48 -11.22
C GLN A 185 8.08 5.58 -11.98
N ALA A 186 9.19 5.19 -12.59
CA ALA A 186 9.89 5.97 -13.60
C ALA A 186 9.64 5.33 -14.97
N LEU A 187 9.26 6.15 -15.94
CA LEU A 187 8.99 5.76 -17.31
C LEU A 187 10.00 6.43 -18.25
N ASP A 188 10.45 5.70 -19.27
CA ASP A 188 11.24 6.26 -20.36
C ASP A 188 10.37 7.04 -21.38
N ASP A 189 11.00 7.53 -22.45
CA ASP A 189 10.31 8.27 -23.52
C ASP A 189 9.34 7.42 -24.35
N GLN A 190 9.37 6.10 -24.18
CA GLN A 190 8.47 5.14 -24.83
C GLN A 190 7.40 4.60 -23.85
N ASP A 191 7.25 5.23 -22.67
CA ASP A 191 6.34 4.82 -21.61
C ASP A 191 6.65 3.42 -21.03
N ASN A 192 7.87 2.90 -21.19
CA ASN A 192 8.28 1.66 -20.50
C ASN A 192 8.67 1.96 -19.06
N ILE A 193 8.23 1.10 -18.14
CA ILE A 193 8.62 1.18 -16.73
C ILE A 193 10.08 0.74 -16.60
N VAL A 194 10.97 1.67 -16.26
CA VAL A 194 12.40 1.40 -16.05
C VAL A 194 12.75 1.19 -14.57
N ALA A 195 11.99 1.81 -13.66
CA ALA A 195 12.17 1.64 -12.23
C ALA A 195 10.82 1.72 -11.50
N SER A 196 10.71 1.00 -10.38
CA SER A 196 9.55 1.04 -9.51
C SER A 196 9.97 0.89 -8.05
N SER A 197 9.30 1.64 -7.17
CA SER A 197 9.30 1.43 -5.72
C SER A 197 7.85 1.31 -5.28
N VAL A 198 7.54 0.31 -4.47
CA VAL A 198 6.16 0.03 -4.03
C VAL A 198 6.14 -0.26 -2.53
N ILE A 199 5.23 0.38 -1.81
CA ILE A 199 4.96 0.11 -0.40
C ILE A 199 3.49 -0.19 -0.16
N ASP A 200 3.25 -1.03 0.86
CA ASP A 200 1.94 -1.23 1.46
C ASP A 200 1.93 -0.59 2.85
N VAL A 201 0.85 0.14 3.16
CA VAL A 201 0.55 0.66 4.49
C VAL A 201 -0.72 -0.01 4.97
N ALA A 202 -0.59 -0.94 5.91
CA ALA A 202 -1.71 -1.65 6.48
C ALA A 202 -2.18 -0.95 7.76
N THR A 203 -3.47 -0.61 7.82
CA THR A 203 -4.12 -0.02 8.99
C THR A 203 -4.88 -1.08 9.76
N PHE A 204 -4.66 -1.16 11.07
CA PHE A 204 -5.34 -2.12 11.95
C PHE A 204 -5.89 -1.41 13.19
N SER A 205 -7.09 -1.77 13.62
CA SER A 205 -7.70 -1.25 14.86
C SER A 205 -6.94 -1.71 16.11
N ALA A 206 -6.26 -2.85 16.04
CA ALA A 206 -5.28 -3.31 16.99
C ALA A 206 -4.05 -3.78 16.22
N VAL A 207 -2.87 -3.30 16.59
CA VAL A 207 -1.60 -3.90 16.13
C VAL A 207 -1.68 -5.37 16.51
N PRO A 208 -1.57 -6.32 15.55
CA PRO A 208 -1.55 -7.74 15.90
C PRO A 208 -0.49 -7.93 16.98
N GLU A 209 -0.93 -8.32 18.18
CA GLU A 209 0.02 -8.62 19.25
C GLU A 209 1.01 -9.63 18.68
N PRO A 210 2.32 -9.37 18.78
CA PRO A 210 3.28 -10.25 18.13
C PRO A 210 3.01 -11.67 18.59
N ALA A 211 3.04 -12.64 17.67
CA ALA A 211 2.79 -14.06 17.98
C ALA A 211 3.69 -14.61 19.12
N THR A 212 4.71 -13.83 19.52
CA THR A 212 5.49 -14.01 20.74
C THR A 212 4.65 -14.10 22.02
N MET A 213 3.49 -13.45 22.13
CA MET A 213 2.61 -13.64 23.31
C MET A 213 1.97 -15.02 23.31
N GLY A 214 1.53 -15.51 22.15
CA GLY A 214 1.07 -16.89 21.99
C GLY A 214 2.18 -17.90 22.24
N LEU A 215 3.40 -17.64 21.73
CA LEU A 215 4.59 -18.47 21.96
C LEU A 215 5.04 -18.46 23.42
N LEU A 216 4.96 -17.32 24.11
CA LEU A 216 5.27 -17.20 25.53
C LEU A 216 4.24 -17.98 26.36
N ALA A 217 2.94 -17.82 26.07
CA ALA A 217 1.88 -18.54 26.76
C ALA A 217 2.01 -20.06 26.57
N THR A 218 2.23 -20.52 25.33
CA THR A 218 2.45 -21.94 25.03
C THR A 218 3.75 -22.47 25.63
N GLY A 219 4.83 -21.68 25.63
CA GLY A 219 6.09 -22.01 26.31
C GLY A 219 5.93 -22.18 27.81
N LEU A 220 5.17 -21.29 28.47
CA LEU A 220 4.87 -21.39 29.91
C LEU A 220 4.01 -22.62 30.24
N ILE A 221 3.00 -22.93 29.42
CA ILE A 221 2.21 -24.16 29.55
C ILE A 221 3.09 -25.40 29.40
N GLY A 222 4.02 -25.40 28.43
CA GLY A 222 4.99 -26.47 28.24
C GLY A 222 5.88 -26.70 29.47
N LEU A 223 6.39 -25.63 30.09
CA LEU A 223 7.20 -25.71 31.32
C LEU A 223 6.40 -26.26 32.51
N MET A 224 5.13 -25.84 32.66
CA MET A 224 4.24 -26.40 33.68
C MET A 224 4.00 -27.90 33.47
N GLY A 225 3.82 -28.35 32.23
CA GLY A 225 3.69 -29.78 31.89
C GLY A 225 4.92 -30.60 32.29
N VAL A 226 6.13 -30.12 32.01
CA VAL A 226 7.39 -30.81 32.36
C VAL A 226 7.57 -30.93 33.87
N THR A 227 7.27 -29.88 34.63
CA THR A 227 7.40 -29.91 36.11
C THR A 227 6.41 -30.89 36.74
N TRP A 228 5.19 -30.98 36.21
CA TRP A 228 4.19 -31.93 36.68
C TRP A 228 4.57 -33.38 36.39
N TRP A 229 5.12 -33.66 35.20
CA TRP A 229 5.59 -34.99 34.81
C TRP A 229 6.76 -35.47 35.69
N ARG A 230 7.65 -34.56 36.10
CA ARG A 230 8.77 -34.89 37.01
C ARG A 230 8.30 -35.28 38.41
N LYS A 231 7.28 -34.60 38.97
CA LYS A 231 6.76 -34.93 40.30
C LYS A 231 6.15 -36.33 40.35
N ARG A 232 5.43 -36.75 39.31
CA ARG A 232 4.81 -38.08 39.24
C ARG A 232 5.80 -39.25 39.21
N LYS A 233 7.04 -39.05 38.73
CA LYS A 233 8.06 -40.13 38.72
C LYS A 233 8.68 -40.41 40.08
N VAL A 234 8.60 -39.46 41.03
CA VAL A 234 9.17 -39.62 42.38
C VAL A 234 8.25 -40.41 43.32
N GLU A 235 6.95 -40.49 43.01
CA GLU A 235 5.96 -41.22 43.83
C GLU A 235 5.84 -42.73 43.49
N ILE A 236 6.59 -43.23 42.50
CA ILE A 236 6.52 -44.63 42.04
C ILE A 236 7.83 -45.40 42.37
N SER A 237 8.74 -44.81 43.14
CA SER A 237 9.97 -45.43 43.67
C SER A 237 9.92 -45.52 45.18
#